data_AF-A0A7C5JYQ3-F1
#
_entry.id   AF-A0A7C5JYQ3-F1
#
_cell.length_a   1.000
_cell.length_b   1.000
_cell.length_c   1.000
_cell.angle_alpha   90.00
_cell.angle_beta   90.00
_cell.angle_gamma   90.00
#
_symmetry.space_group_name_H-M   'P 1'
#
loop_
_entity.id
_entity.type
_entity.pdbx_description
1 polymer ?
#
loop_
_entity_poly.entity_id
_entity_poly.type
_entity_poly.pdbx_seq_one_letter_code
_entity_poly.pdbx_strand_id
1 'polypeptide(L)' 'MKPSEIREMSVEEIEAKIRELRLELAKERGMLTMGTSLENPMVIRNLRRDIARLLTIRKEKLRSKR' A
#
# COMPACT_ATOMS: atom_id res chain seq x y z
N MET A 1 3.84 7.38 -0.11
CA MET A 1 3.54 7.50 -1.57
C MET A 1 2.78 8.79 -1.89
N LYS A 2 3.11 9.50 -2.99
CA LYS A 2 2.35 10.70 -3.42
C LYS A 2 1.15 10.29 -4.28
N PRO A 3 -0.02 10.96 -4.15
CA PRO A 3 -1.20 10.65 -4.98
C PRO A 3 -0.98 10.82 -6.48
N SER A 4 -0.15 11.77 -6.91
CA SER A 4 0.11 12.04 -8.33
C SER A 4 0.76 10.84 -9.02
N GLU A 5 1.79 10.25 -8.40
CA GLU A 5 2.48 9.05 -8.90
C GLU A 5 1.50 7.87 -9.04
N ILE A 6 0.56 7.75 -8.10
CA ILE A 6 -0.45 6.69 -8.14
C ILE A 6 -1.45 6.87 -9.28
N ARG A 7 -1.76 8.11 -9.65
CA ARG A 7 -2.67 8.41 -10.76
C ARG A 7 -2.04 8.16 -12.12
N GLU A 8 -0.72 8.20 -12.24
CA GLU A 8 0.00 7.89 -13.47
C GLU A 8 0.04 6.39 -13.76
N MET A 9 0.09 5.55 -12.72
CA MET A 9 0.10 4.08 -12.87
C MET A 9 -1.18 3.51 -13.50
N SER A 10 -1.06 2.43 -14.28
CA SER A 10 -2.19 1.66 -14.80
C SER A 10 -2.98 0.95 -13.68
N VAL A 11 -4.21 0.50 -13.97
CA VAL A 11 -5.01 -0.25 -12.97
C VAL A 11 -4.31 -1.56 -12.57
N GLU A 12 -3.66 -2.22 -13.53
CA GLU A 12 -2.93 -3.47 -13.30
C GLU A 12 -1.68 -3.25 -12.44
N GLU A 13 -0.94 -2.16 -12.69
CA GLU A 13 0.21 -1.75 -11.89
C GLU A 13 -0.20 -1.42 -10.45
N ILE A 14 -1.32 -0.70 -10.27
CA ILE A 14 -1.87 -0.41 -8.95
C ILE A 14 -2.21 -1.72 -8.21
N GLU A 15 -2.80 -2.71 -8.89
CA GLU A 15 -3.12 -4.00 -8.28
C GLU A 15 -1.88 -4.84 -7.94
N ALA A 16 -0.85 -4.81 -8.78
CA ALA A 16 0.44 -5.42 -8.48
C ALA A 16 1.08 -4.77 -7.25
N LYS A 17 1.10 -3.43 -7.18
CA LYS A 17 1.66 -2.67 -6.06
C LYS A 17 0.91 -2.91 -4.75
N ILE A 18 -0.43 -3.05 -4.79
CA ILE A 18 -1.22 -3.40 -3.61
C ILE A 18 -0.81 -4.77 -3.06
N ARG A 19 -0.55 -5.76 -3.92
CA ARG A 19 -0.12 -7.10 -3.50
C ARG A 19 1.26 -7.06 -2.84
N GLU A 20 2.20 -6.34 -3.45
CA GLU A 20 3.55 -6.13 -2.91
C GLU A 20 3.52 -5.49 -1.51
N LEU A 21 2.82 -4.36 -1.36
CA LEU A 21 2.75 -3.65 -0.08
C LEU A 21 2.02 -4.44 1.02
N ARG A 22 1.08 -5.32 0.65
CA ARG A 22 0.42 -6.22 1.61
C ARG A 22 1.38 -7.30 2.10
N LEU A 23 2.23 -7.83 1.23
CA LEU A 23 3.26 -8.81 1.60
C LEU A 23 4.28 -8.17 2.55
N GLU A 24 4.73 -6.96 2.24
CA GLU A 24 5.63 -6.19 3.09
C GLU A 24 5.01 -5.91 4.47
N LEU A 25 3.74 -5.46 4.50
CA LEU A 25 3.01 -5.25 5.75
C LEU A 25 2.89 -6.53 6.59
N ALA A 26 2.71 -7.69 5.94
CA ALA A 26 2.65 -8.98 6.64
C ALA A 26 4.01 -9.34 7.26
N LYS A 27 5.10 -9.11 6.53
CA LYS A 27 6.47 -9.34 7.02
C LYS A 27 6.78 -8.46 8.24
N GLU A 28 6.47 -7.16 8.16
CA GLU A 28 6.66 -6.21 9.26
C GLU A 28 5.85 -6.58 10.51
N ARG A 29 4.61 -7.03 10.32
CA ARG A 29 3.77 -7.54 11.43
C ARG A 29 4.33 -8.82 12.04
N GLY A 30 4.89 -9.71 11.21
CA GLY A 30 5.58 -10.91 11.67
C GLY A 30 6.74 -10.57 12.59
N MET A 31 7.61 -9.65 12.16
CA MET A 31 8.75 -9.19 12.98
C MET A 31 8.31 -8.56 14.30
N LEU A 32 7.26 -7.72 14.27
CA LEU A 32 6.69 -7.13 15.49
C LEU A 32 6.19 -8.21 16.47
N THR A 33 5.56 -9.26 15.94
CA THR A 33 5.03 -10.36 16.77
C THR A 33 6.16 -11.18 17.39
N MET A 34 7.29 -11.32 16.69
CA MET A 34 8.48 -12.03 17.18
C MET A 34 9.23 -11.26 18.29
N GLY A 35 8.76 -10.08 18.69
CA GLY A 35 9.35 -9.29 19.77
C GLY A 35 10.58 -8.49 19.34
N THR A 36 10.92 -8.50 18.06
CA THR A 36 11.95 -7.61 17.52
C THR A 36 11.45 -6.17 17.65
N SER A 37 12.18 -5.34 18.38
CA SER A 37 11.91 -3.90 18.41
C SER A 37 11.95 -3.36 16.99
N LEU A 38 10.81 -2.86 16.51
CA LEU A 38 10.76 -2.20 15.21
C LEU A 38 11.69 -1.00 15.26
N GLU A 39 12.68 -0.95 14.36
CA GLU A 39 13.55 0.23 14.22
C GLU A 39 12.72 1.49 13.93
N ASN A 40 11.59 1.34 13.22
CA ASN A 40 10.70 2.44 12.89
C ASN A 40 9.21 2.02 12.92
N PRO A 41 8.47 2.31 14.01
CA PRO A 41 7.03 2.04 14.11
C PRO A 41 6.18 2.72 13.02
N MET A 42 6.71 3.75 12.37
CA MET A 42 6.04 4.48 11.30
C MET A 42 5.88 3.65 10.01
N VAL A 43 6.70 2.61 9.81
CA VAL A 43 6.68 1.79 8.57
C VAL A 43 5.30 1.16 8.38
N ILE A 44 4.78 0.46 9.39
CA ILE A 44 3.44 -0.15 9.36
C ILE A 44 2.36 0.91 9.10
N ARG A 45 2.46 2.08 9.71
CA ARG A 45 1.50 3.18 9.52
C ARG A 45 1.53 3.71 8.08
N ASN A 46 2.72 3.87 7.51
CA ASN A 46 2.91 4.35 6.15
C ASN A 46 2.41 3.33 5.12
N LEU A 47 2.77 2.05 5.28
CA LEU A 47 2.28 0.95 4.44
C LEU A 47 0.75 0.88 4.41
N ARG A 48 0.09 0.97 5.58
CA ARG A 48 -1.38 0.99 5.65
C ARG A 48 -1.98 2.18 4.89
N ARG A 49 -1.38 3.36 5.00
CA ARG A 49 -1.83 4.58 4.31
C ARG A 49 -1.61 4.48 2.80
N ASP A 50 -0.49 3.92 2.37
CA ASP A 50 -0.18 3.77 0.94
C ASP A 50 -1.11 2.74 0.27
N ILE A 51 -1.39 1.60 0.92
CA ILE A 51 -2.41 0.64 0.46
C ILE A 51 -3.78 1.31 0.33
N ALA A 52 -4.19 2.12 1.32
CA ALA A 52 -5.47 2.82 1.27
C ALA A 52 -5.55 3.81 0.10
N ARG A 53 -4.49 4.59 -0.16
CA ARG A 53 -4.42 5.51 -1.29
C ARG A 53 -4.55 4.79 -2.64
N LEU A 54 -3.82 3.68 -2.80
CA LEU A 54 -3.88 2.84 -4.00
C LEU A 54 -5.29 2.31 -4.26
N LEU A 55 -5.96 1.78 -3.23
CA LEU A 55 -7.33 1.28 -3.34
C LEU A 55 -8.33 2.37 -3.74
N THR A 56 -8.20 3.56 -3.14
CA THR A 56 -9.06 4.71 -3.46
C THR A 56 -8.90 5.11 -4.92
N ILE A 57 -7.66 5.33 -5.39
CA ILE A 57 -7.41 5.77 -6.77
C ILE A 57 -7.80 4.68 -7.77
N ARG A 58 -7.58 3.39 -7.45
CA ARG A 58 -8.09 2.28 -8.26
C ARG A 58 -9.60 2.38 -8.45
N LYS A 59 -10.34 2.61 -7.36
CA LYS A 59 -11.80 2.74 -7.39
C LYS A 59 -12.25 3.98 -8.18
N GLU A 60 -11.56 5.11 -8.03
CA GLU A 60 -11.81 6.32 -8.83
C GLU A 60 -11.62 6.05 -10.33
N LYS A 61 -10.51 5.41 -10.73
CA LYS A 61 -10.24 5.05 -12.13
C LYS A 61 -11.30 4.10 -12.70
N LEU A 62 -11.74 3.11 -11.93
CA LEU A 62 -12.79 2.18 -12.35
C LEU A 62 -14.17 2.84 -12.47
N ARG A 63 -14.48 3.83 -11.61
CA ARG A 63 -15.74 4.60 -11.71
C ARG A 63 -15.73 5.57 -12.88
N SER A 64 -14.58 6.19 -13.20
CA SER A 64 -14.45 7.14 -14.31
C SER A 64 -14.57 6.47 -15.70
N LYS A 65 -14.24 5.18 -15.80
CA LYS A 65 -14.42 4.38 -17.03
C LYS A 65 -15.87 3.95 -17.31
N ARG A 66 -16.81 4.30 -16.44
CA ARG A 66 -18.21 3.83 -16.46
C ARG A 66 -19.14 4.95 -16.87
#